data_AF-A0A0V0T5T6-F1
#
_entry.id   AF-A0A0V0T5T6-F1
#
_cell.length_a   1.000
_cell.length_b   1.000
_cell.length_c   1.000
_cell.angle_alpha   90.00
_cell.angle_beta   90.00
_cell.angle_gamma   90.00
#
_symmetry.space_group_name_H-M   'P 1'
#
loop_
_entity.id
_entity.type
_entity.pdbx_description
1 polymer ?
#
loop_
_entity_poly.entity_id
_entity_poly.type
_entity_poly.pdbx_seq_one_letter_code
_entity_poly.pdbx_strand_id
1 'polypeptide(L)'
;MLKPDIQYTQVLNNHGIKVHAQEQFCTGCVLGKHHRESFQSRKYRPRAPGKLIHVDLCGPMHVTSLGGSKYFLVFKDDFSRYRRLFFLMRKDDVAQCLETFLNESRTAGNTVECILSDGGHELTPLM
;
A
#
# COMPACT_ATOMS: atom_id res chain seq x y z
N MET A 1 8.45 21.25 2.33
CA MET A 1 8.58 22.72 2.40
C MET A 1 10.05 23.08 2.32
N LEU A 2 10.54 23.44 1.14
CA LEU A 2 11.87 24.05 1.00
C LEU A 2 11.77 25.45 1.60
N LYS A 3 12.58 25.74 2.63
CA LYS A 3 12.69 27.08 3.22
C LYS A 3 13.38 27.99 2.19
N PRO A 4 13.00 29.28 2.13
CA PRO A 4 13.25 30.14 0.98
C PRO A 4 14.74 30.46 0.80
N ASP A 5 15.16 30.55 -0.46
CA ASP A 5 16.50 30.89 -1.00
C ASP A 5 17.10 32.25 -0.52
N ILE A 6 16.51 32.85 0.51
CA ILE A 6 16.79 34.18 1.04
C ILE A 6 18.10 34.19 1.84
N GLN A 7 18.45 33.11 2.56
CA GLN A 7 19.67 33.09 3.38
C GLN A 7 20.96 33.05 2.54
N TYR A 8 21.01 32.25 1.48
CA TYR A 8 22.24 32.07 0.68
C TYR A 8 22.56 33.30 -0.18
N THR A 9 21.52 33.90 -0.77
CA THR A 9 21.66 35.09 -1.60
C THR A 9 22.20 36.28 -0.80
N GLN A 10 21.79 36.43 0.47
CA GLN A 10 22.28 37.45 1.38
C GLN A 10 23.79 37.31 1.67
N VAL A 11 24.26 36.07 1.88
CA VAL A 11 25.68 35.77 2.12
C VAL A 11 26.54 36.13 0.91
N LEU A 12 26.09 35.80 -0.30
CA LEU A 12 26.81 36.14 -1.53
C LEU A 12 26.92 37.66 -1.75
N ASN A 13 25.83 38.38 -1.51
CA ASN A 13 25.81 39.84 -1.64
C ASN A 13 26.76 40.51 -0.64
N ASN A 14 26.84 40.02 0.60
CA ASN A 14 27.76 40.54 1.62
C ASN A 14 29.24 40.38 1.24
N HIS A 15 29.57 39.46 0.34
CA HIS A 15 30.92 39.26 -0.20
C HIS A 15 31.11 39.96 -1.57
N GLY A 16 30.19 40.83 -1.97
CA GLY A 16 30.27 41.59 -3.23
C GLY A 16 29.97 40.77 -4.49
N ILE A 17 29.48 39.54 -4.35
CA ILE A 17 29.15 38.67 -5.48
C ILE A 17 27.73 39.01 -5.95
N LYS A 18 27.61 39.54 -7.17
CA LYS A 18 26.31 39.89 -7.77
C LYS A 18 25.60 38.64 -8.25
N VAL A 19 24.42 38.36 -7.70
CA VAL A 19 23.55 37.26 -8.15
C VAL A 19 22.55 37.80 -9.17
N HIS A 20 22.54 37.22 -10.36
CA HIS A 20 21.51 37.48 -11.37
C HIS A 20 20.48 36.35 -11.30
N ALA A 21 19.33 36.62 -10.67
CA ALA A 21 18.21 35.68 -10.70
C ALA A 21 17.60 35.71 -12.11
N GLN A 22 17.82 34.65 -12.89
CA GLN A 22 17.14 34.48 -14.16
C GLN A 22 15.76 33.85 -13.86
N GLU A 23 14.66 34.56 -14.13
CA GLU A 23 13.29 34.06 -13.94
C GLU A 23 12.90 32.93 -14.92
N GLN A 24 13.82 32.52 -15.80
CA GLN A 24 13.61 31.42 -16.73
C GLN A 24 13.78 30.08 -16.01
N PHE A 25 12.66 29.46 -15.65
CA PHE A 25 12.64 28.10 -15.12
C PHE A 25 13.11 27.10 -16.17
N CYS A 26 14.23 26.43 -15.92
CA CYS A 26 14.66 25.29 -16.72
C CYS A 26 13.75 24.09 -16.43
N THR A 27 12.99 23.62 -17.43
CA THR A 27 12.08 22.48 -17.32
C THR A 27 12.78 21.23 -16.79
N GLY A 28 14.00 20.94 -17.27
CA GLY A 28 14.80 19.80 -16.80
C GLY A 28 15.19 19.89 -15.33
N CYS A 29 15.57 21.08 -14.86
CA CYS A 29 15.89 21.30 -13.45
C CYS A 29 14.66 21.21 -12.55
N VAL A 30 13.51 21.73 -13.00
CA VAL A 30 12.25 21.64 -12.26
C VAL A 30 11.82 20.18 -12.10
N LEU A 31 11.81 19.42 -13.19
CA LEU A 31 11.45 17.99 -13.15
C LEU A 31 12.45 17.16 -12.34
N GLY A 32 13.75 17.42 -12.49
CA GLY A 32 14.80 16.69 -11.76
C GLY A 32 14.85 16.99 -10.26
N LYS A 33 14.43 18.19 -9.85
CA LYS A 33 14.36 18.60 -8.43
C LYS A 33 12.94 18.55 -7.86
N HIS A 34 11.96 18.07 -8.62
CA HIS A 34 10.59 17.99 -8.15
C HIS A 34 10.49 16.99 -7.00
N HIS A 35 10.29 17.51 -5.79
CA HIS A 35 10.05 16.67 -4.64
C HIS A 35 8.67 16.04 -4.75
N ARG A 36 8.56 14.74 -4.48
CA ARG A 36 7.27 14.05 -4.42
C ARG A 36 6.36 14.74 -3.40
N GLU A 37 5.18 15.18 -3.80
CA GLU A 37 4.23 15.74 -2.84
C GLU A 37 3.90 14.72 -1.73
N SER A 38 3.58 15.22 -0.54
CA SER A 38 3.13 14.36 0.55
C SER A 38 1.83 13.66 0.15
N PHE A 39 1.76 12.35 0.38
CA PHE A 39 0.52 11.63 0.22
C PHE A 39 -0.55 12.20 1.15
N GLN A 40 -1.77 12.32 0.65
CA GLN A 40 -2.91 12.65 1.49
C GLN A 40 -3.11 11.54 2.54
N SER A 41 -3.45 11.95 3.76
CA SER A 41 -3.83 10.99 4.80
C SER A 41 -5.12 10.25 4.39
N ARG A 42 -5.24 8.97 4.76
CA ARG A 42 -6.48 8.22 4.53
C ARG A 42 -7.63 8.90 5.26
N LYS A 43 -8.61 9.40 4.51
CA LYS A 43 -9.82 10.05 5.04
C LYS A 43 -10.71 9.08 5.82
N TYR A 44 -10.75 7.82 5.38
CA TYR A 44 -11.59 6.79 5.98
C TYR A 44 -10.72 5.71 6.63
N ARG A 45 -10.99 5.44 7.92
CA ARG A 45 -10.51 4.27 8.63
C ARG A 45 -11.70 3.51 9.19
N PRO A 46 -11.75 2.18 9.02
CA PRO A 46 -12.67 1.29 9.73
C PRO A 46 -12.75 1.61 11.22
N ARG A 47 -13.97 1.56 11.78
CA ARG A 47 -14.24 1.76 13.21
C ARG A 47 -14.70 0.49 13.93
N ALA A 48 -14.76 -0.64 13.22
CA ALA A 48 -15.14 -1.94 13.76
C ALA A 48 -14.48 -3.05 12.92
N PRO A 49 -14.33 -4.27 13.46
CA PRO A 49 -13.85 -5.41 12.69
C PRO A 49 -14.81 -5.77 11.55
N GLY A 50 -14.29 -6.39 10.49
CA GLY A 50 -15.05 -6.81 9.31
C GLY A 50 -15.27 -5.70 8.27
N LYS A 51 -15.10 -4.43 8.61
CA LYS A 51 -15.41 -3.33 7.68
C LYS A 51 -14.47 -3.27 6.47
N LEU A 52 -13.20 -3.64 6.64
CA LEU A 52 -12.22 -3.67 5.55
C LEU A 52 -11.22 -4.79 5.79
N ILE A 53 -11.21 -5.77 4.89
CA ILE A 53 -10.26 -6.88 4.89
C ILE A 53 -9.29 -6.71 3.74
N HIS A 54 -7.99 -6.66 4.05
CA HIS A 54 -6.93 -6.71 3.05
C HIS A 54 -6.61 -8.17 2.75
N VAL A 55 -6.55 -8.54 1.48
CA VAL A 55 -6.25 -9.89 1.02
C VAL A 55 -5.02 -9.88 0.15
N ASP A 56 -4.12 -10.81 0.41
CA ASP A 56 -2.87 -10.96 -0.33
C ASP A 56 -2.54 -12.44 -0.50
N LEU A 57 -2.21 -12.85 -1.73
CA LEU A 57 -1.77 -14.21 -2.05
C LEU A 57 -0.27 -14.16 -2.34
N CYS A 58 0.51 -14.83 -1.50
CA CYS A 58 1.94 -14.87 -1.65
C CYS A 58 2.41 -16.22 -2.19
N GLY A 59 3.26 -16.21 -3.22
CA GLY A 59 3.93 -17.40 -3.76
C GLY A 59 4.06 -17.38 -5.29
N PRO A 60 4.64 -18.44 -5.89
CA PRO A 60 5.11 -19.66 -5.25
C PRO A 60 6.39 -19.46 -4.43
N MET A 61 6.43 -20.05 -3.24
CA MET A 61 7.60 -20.09 -2.38
C MET A 61 8.64 -21.07 -2.95
N HIS A 62 9.92 -20.70 -2.82
CA HIS A 62 11.02 -21.55 -3.24
C HIS A 62 11.05 -22.88 -2.46
N VAL A 63 10.79 -22.81 -1.15
CA VAL A 63 10.74 -23.97 -0.26
C VAL A 63 9.29 -24.31 0.03
N THR A 64 8.94 -25.57 -0.17
CA THR A 64 7.62 -26.10 0.17
C THR A 64 7.45 -26.14 1.69
N SER A 65 6.26 -25.80 2.19
CA SER A 65 5.94 -25.94 3.62
C SER A 65 5.94 -27.41 4.06
N LEU A 66 5.91 -27.65 5.37
CA LEU A 66 5.77 -29.01 5.94
C LEU A 66 4.53 -29.75 5.41
N GLY A 67 3.47 -29.01 5.08
CA GLY A 67 2.21 -29.54 4.53
C GLY A 67 2.17 -29.58 3.00
N GLY A 68 3.29 -29.42 2.29
CA GLY A 68 3.32 -29.52 0.84
C GLY A 68 2.87 -28.26 0.08
N SER A 69 2.58 -27.16 0.78
CA SER A 69 2.08 -25.92 0.17
C SER A 69 3.21 -25.03 -0.34
N LYS A 70 2.97 -24.32 -1.44
CA LYS A 70 3.88 -23.31 -2.01
C LYS A 70 3.30 -21.91 -1.99
N TYR A 71 2.06 -21.73 -1.59
CA TYR A 71 1.42 -20.43 -1.49
C TYR A 71 0.87 -20.25 -0.08
N PHE A 72 0.68 -19.00 0.33
CA PHE A 72 -0.17 -18.69 1.47
C PHE A 72 -1.07 -17.49 1.14
N LEU A 73 -2.32 -17.58 1.57
CA LEU A 73 -3.32 -16.52 1.46
C LEU A 73 -3.51 -15.89 2.83
N VAL A 74 -3.42 -14.56 2.91
CA VAL A 74 -3.64 -13.82 4.15
C VAL A 74 -4.87 -12.92 4.03
N PHE A 75 -5.78 -13.04 5.01
CA PHE A 75 -6.85 -12.08 5.26
C PHE A 75 -6.49 -11.26 6.47
N LYS A 76 -6.35 -9.94 6.32
CA LYS A 76 -6.00 -9.02 7.39
C LYS A 76 -7.13 -8.01 7.60
N ASP A 77 -7.72 -8.02 8.78
CA ASP A 77 -8.68 -7.01 9.18
C ASP A 77 -7.98 -5.68 9.50
N ASP A 78 -8.42 -4.59 8.88
CA ASP A 78 -7.78 -3.29 9.07
C ASP A 78 -8.12 -2.68 10.44
N PHE A 79 -9.27 -2.96 11.06
CA PHE A 79 -9.56 -2.39 12.38
C PHE A 79 -8.78 -3.10 13.51
N SER A 80 -9.06 -4.38 13.71
CA SER A 80 -8.55 -5.22 14.79
C SER A 80 -7.11 -5.69 14.59
N ARG A 81 -6.57 -5.58 13.36
CA ARG A 81 -5.26 -6.13 12.96
C ARG A 81 -5.19 -7.66 13.01
N TYR A 82 -6.31 -8.36 13.22
CA TYR A 82 -6.42 -9.80 13.15
C TYR A 82 -6.00 -10.30 11.75
N ARG A 83 -5.36 -11.48 11.72
CA ARG A 83 -4.92 -12.13 10.48
C ARG A 83 -5.35 -13.59 10.46
N ARG A 84 -5.97 -14.01 9.37
CA ARG A 84 -6.23 -15.41 9.05
C ARG A 84 -5.32 -15.82 7.90
N LEU A 85 -4.62 -16.93 8.06
CA LEU A 85 -3.71 -17.49 7.06
C LEU A 85 -4.21 -18.85 6.60
N PHE A 86 -4.14 -19.08 5.29
CA PHE A 86 -4.35 -20.37 4.67
C PHE A 86 -3.09 -20.75 3.90
N PHE A 87 -2.66 -22.02 4.00
CA PHE A 87 -1.59 -22.57 3.18
C PHE A 87 -2.22 -23.28 1.98
N LEU A 88 -1.74 -22.96 0.77
CA LEU A 88 -2.32 -23.45 -0.47
C LEU A 88 -1.27 -24.22 -1.28
N MET A 89 -1.67 -25.37 -1.84
CA MET A 89 -0.87 -26.09 -2.82
C MET A 89 -1.01 -25.46 -4.21
N ARG A 90 -2.21 -24.97 -4.55
CA ARG A 90 -2.53 -24.36 -5.84
C ARG A 90 -3.14 -22.97 -5.64
N LYS A 91 -2.95 -22.08 -6.62
CA LYS A 91 -3.60 -20.75 -6.61
C LYS A 91 -5.13 -20.85 -6.71
N ASP A 92 -5.64 -21.89 -7.36
CA ASP A 92 -7.08 -22.09 -7.61
C ASP A 92 -7.89 -22.31 -6.31
N ASP A 93 -7.23 -22.64 -5.19
CA ASP A 93 -7.89 -22.94 -3.91
C ASP A 93 -8.32 -21.67 -3.14
N VAL A 94 -8.04 -20.47 -3.68
CA VAL A 94 -8.34 -19.17 -3.05
C VAL A 94 -9.84 -18.99 -2.80
N ALA A 95 -10.71 -19.39 -3.72
CA ALA A 95 -12.16 -19.21 -3.59
C ALA A 95 -12.72 -19.97 -2.37
N GLN A 96 -12.27 -21.21 -2.16
CA GLN A 96 -12.68 -22.02 -1.01
C GLN A 96 -12.17 -21.42 0.32
N CYS A 97 -10.94 -20.90 0.32
CA CYS A 97 -10.38 -20.21 1.49
C CYS A 97 -11.17 -18.93 1.83
N LEU A 98 -11.59 -18.18 0.80
CA LEU A 98 -12.43 -16.99 0.96
C LEU A 98 -13.79 -17.35 1.59
N GLU A 99 -14.48 -18.36 1.08
CA GLU A 99 -15.76 -18.82 1.64
C GLU A 99 -15.61 -19.23 3.11
N THR A 100 -14.55 -19.97 3.42
CA THR A 100 -14.22 -20.38 4.79
C THR A 100 -14.02 -19.15 5.69
N PHE A 101 -13.22 -18.19 5.25
CA PHE A 101 -12.98 -16.96 6.00
C PHE A 101 -14.25 -16.13 6.23
N LEU A 102 -15.12 -15.98 5.22
CA LEU A 102 -16.37 -15.24 5.33
C LEU A 102 -17.32 -15.90 6.35
N ASN A 103 -17.39 -17.23 6.35
CA ASN A 103 -18.18 -17.99 7.32
C ASN A 103 -17.62 -17.83 8.74
N GLU A 104 -16.31 -17.98 8.92
CA GLU A 104 -15.64 -17.75 10.21
C GLU A 104 -15.88 -16.33 10.74
N SER A 105 -15.76 -15.33 9.88
CA SER A 105 -15.99 -13.92 10.23
C SER A 105 -17.42 -13.70 10.72
N ARG A 106 -18.41 -14.24 9.98
CA ARG A 106 -19.83 -14.16 10.31
C ARG A 106 -20.14 -14.84 11.64
N THR A 107 -19.62 -16.04 11.87
CA THR A 107 -19.80 -16.77 13.13
C THR A 107 -19.17 -16.03 14.31
N ALA A 108 -18.07 -15.30 14.09
CA ALA A 108 -17.46 -14.42 15.08
C ALA A 108 -18.22 -13.08 15.28
N GLY A 109 -19.37 -12.88 14.65
CA GLY A 109 -20.18 -11.67 14.76
C GLY A 109 -19.70 -10.48 13.90
N ASN A 110 -18.81 -10.72 12.95
CA ASN A 110 -18.25 -9.69 12.07
C ASN A 110 -18.71 -9.91 10.64
N THR A 111 -19.46 -8.96 10.08
CA THR A 111 -19.84 -9.00 8.66
C THR A 111 -18.77 -8.30 7.83
N VAL A 112 -18.21 -9.02 6.86
CA VAL A 112 -17.26 -8.44 5.90
C VAL A 112 -17.98 -7.50 4.94
N GLU A 113 -17.60 -6.22 4.92
CA GLU A 113 -18.21 -5.21 4.03
C GLU A 113 -17.39 -4.95 2.77
N CYS A 114 -16.06 -4.94 2.89
CA CYS A 114 -15.16 -4.62 1.80
C CYS A 114 -13.92 -5.51 1.86
N ILE A 115 -13.55 -6.05 0.69
CA ILE A 115 -12.30 -6.75 0.46
C ILE A 115 -11.44 -5.88 -0.45
N LEU A 116 -10.19 -5.62 -0.02
CA LEU A 116 -9.18 -4.96 -0.83
C LEU A 116 -8.09 -5.97 -1.19
N SER A 117 -7.92 -6.20 -2.49
CA SER A 117 -6.81 -6.95 -3.07
C SER A 117 -5.86 -5.97 -3.77
N ASP A 118 -4.61 -6.40 -3.96
CA ASP A 118 -3.62 -5.71 -4.79
C ASP A 118 -3.90 -5.78 -6.30
N GLY A 119 -4.94 -6.51 -6.72
CA GLY A 119 -5.33 -6.64 -8.13
C GLY A 119 -4.64 -7.80 -8.86
N GLY A 120 -4.09 -8.78 -8.13
CA GLY A 120 -3.66 -10.04 -8.74
C GLY A 120 -4.78 -10.72 -9.53
N HIS A 121 -4.44 -11.34 -10.67
CA HIS A 121 -5.42 -12.00 -11.56
C HIS A 121 -6.24 -13.08 -10.85
N GLU A 122 -5.66 -13.73 -9.85
CA GLU A 122 -6.28 -14.74 -8.97
C GLU A 122 -7.37 -14.19 -8.04
N LEU A 123 -7.43 -12.86 -7.85
CA LEU A 123 -8.34 -12.18 -6.93
C LEU A 123 -9.32 -11.24 -7.66
N THR A 124 -9.19 -11.12 -8.98
CA THR A 124 -10.15 -10.42 -9.84
C THR A 124 -11.20 -11.41 -10.37
N PRO A 125 -12.51 -11.08 -10.32
CA PRO A 125 -13.50 -11.83 -11.08
C PRO A 125 -13.12 -11.75 -12.56
N LEU A 126 -12.93 -12.91 -13.21
CA LEU A 126 -12.87 -12.97 -14.66
C LEU A 126 -14.17 -12.34 -15.19
N MET A 127 -14.06 -11.17 -15.84
CA MET A 127 -15.15 -10.61 -16.63
C MET A 127 -15.50 -11.53 -17.79
#